data_AF-A0A959H7B7-F1
#
_entry.id   AF-A0A959H7B7-F1
#
_cell.length_a   1.000
_cell.length_b   1.000
_cell.length_c   1.000
_cell.angle_alpha   90.00
_cell.angle_beta   90.00
_cell.angle_gamma   90.00
#
_symmetry.space_group_name_H-M   'P 1'
#
loop_
_entity.id
_entity.type
_entity.pdbx_description
1 polymer ?
#
loop_
_entity_poly.entity_id
_entity_poly.type
_entity_poly.pdbx_seq_one_letter_code
_entity_poly.pdbx_strand_id
1 'polypeptide(L)'
;MEKTQSLAEQPIPEQLNTLDALIAQAIKRCWSADTPAVQLERMATEAAALCEKFREVGEYAFRQLPGKAAQSKEEAFHCYLINYEWAEEAKAFLLLWRDIFFELQKAFLLQADGIAGEASVKRLNERALAALRPAADSLKGFLGRAGRLEGRRWQPSPKRRMENWRLQKNPWPVYREQFSSVTGQIAHLFTQYEEMSAAVSVFHQIRREVEELAAACQADILSVHSKVDQTTAIFSEEDTTGELPKLAKISKQLEALASKVEAPSRLQPFSEALDASINQLPEKMQLALETEGGLLKVLDLNLRKR
;
A
#
# COMPACT_ATOMS: atom_id res chain seq x y z
N MET A 1 -31.55 -7.37 27.63
CA MET A 1 -31.25 -6.22 26.76
C MET A 1 -30.37 -5.28 27.54
N GLU A 2 -29.07 -5.54 27.51
CA GLU A 2 -28.07 -4.66 28.13
C GLU A 2 -27.95 -3.40 27.30
N LYS A 3 -28.17 -2.24 27.94
CA LYS A 3 -27.91 -0.94 27.33
C LYS A 3 -26.42 -0.86 27.06
N THR A 4 -26.03 -0.81 25.80
CA THR A 4 -24.70 -0.39 25.37
C THR A 4 -24.53 1.06 25.83
N GLN A 5 -23.93 1.26 27.01
CA GLN A 5 -23.50 2.57 27.45
C GLN A 5 -22.51 3.08 26.40
N SER A 6 -22.84 4.23 25.80
CA SER A 6 -21.94 4.92 24.90
C SER A 6 -20.62 5.19 25.63
N LEU A 7 -19.51 4.71 25.07
CA LEU A 7 -18.15 4.99 25.54
C LEU A 7 -17.85 6.51 25.68
N ALA A 8 -18.68 7.36 25.10
CA ALA A 8 -18.57 8.82 25.16
C ALA A 8 -18.85 9.44 26.55
N GLU A 9 -19.27 8.65 27.55
CA GLU A 9 -19.57 9.14 28.90
C GLU A 9 -18.61 8.62 29.99
N GLN A 10 -17.59 7.83 29.60
CA GLN A 10 -16.63 7.26 30.57
C GLN A 10 -15.55 8.28 31.00
N PRO A 11 -15.00 8.18 32.23
CA PRO A 11 -13.88 8.98 32.67
C PRO A 11 -12.65 8.83 31.76
N ILE A 12 -11.87 9.91 31.62
CA ILE A 12 -10.66 9.96 30.77
C ILE A 12 -9.70 8.77 30.95
N PRO A 13 -9.38 8.31 32.18
CA PRO A 13 -8.48 7.17 32.37
C PRO A 13 -8.97 5.87 31.72
N GLU A 14 -10.28 5.61 31.74
CA GLU A 14 -10.86 4.39 31.15
C GLU A 14 -10.85 4.46 29.62
N GLN A 15 -11.14 5.64 29.06
CA GLN A 15 -11.08 5.87 27.61
C GLN A 15 -9.66 5.65 27.08
N LEU A 16 -8.64 6.08 27.84
CA LEU A 16 -7.24 5.93 27.45
C LEU A 16 -6.71 4.51 27.62
N ASN A 17 -7.11 3.78 28.66
CA ASN A 17 -6.78 2.35 28.76
C ASN A 17 -7.37 1.55 27.58
N THR A 18 -8.61 1.88 27.21
CA THR A 18 -9.26 1.28 26.03
C THR A 18 -8.51 1.62 24.75
N LEU A 19 -8.04 2.88 24.63
CA LEU A 19 -7.26 3.32 23.49
C LEU A 19 -5.89 2.62 23.39
N ASP A 20 -5.21 2.45 24.52
CA ASP A 20 -3.91 1.77 24.58
C ASP A 20 -4.01 0.31 24.09
N ALA A 21 -5.07 -0.38 24.54
CA ALA A 21 -5.39 -1.72 24.08
C ALA A 21 -5.72 -1.74 22.58
N LEU A 22 -6.49 -0.76 22.10
CA LEU A 22 -6.83 -0.62 20.68
C LEU A 22 -5.59 -0.43 19.81
N ILE A 23 -4.67 0.47 20.19
CA ILE A 23 -3.40 0.70 19.47
C ILE A 23 -2.58 -0.60 19.38
N ALA A 24 -2.44 -1.33 20.50
CA ALA A 24 -1.70 -2.58 20.51
C ALA A 24 -2.34 -3.65 19.62
N GLN A 25 -3.66 -3.77 19.65
CA GLN A 25 -4.41 -4.72 18.82
C GLN A 25 -4.37 -4.36 17.34
N ALA A 26 -4.47 -3.08 17.00
CA ALA A 26 -4.35 -2.58 15.63
C ALA A 26 -3.01 -2.99 15.00
N ILE A 27 -1.90 -2.70 15.70
CA ILE A 27 -0.56 -3.10 15.24
C ILE A 27 -0.47 -4.62 15.09
N LYS A 28 -0.95 -5.38 16.09
CA LYS A 28 -0.91 -6.85 16.03
C LYS A 28 -1.67 -7.39 14.81
N ARG A 29 -2.89 -6.91 14.55
CA ARG A 29 -3.75 -7.36 13.45
C ARG A 29 -3.14 -7.06 12.07
N CYS A 30 -2.49 -5.91 11.92
CA CYS A 30 -1.82 -5.53 10.68
C CYS A 30 -0.63 -6.47 10.37
N TRP A 31 0.22 -6.73 11.35
CA TRP A 31 1.41 -7.57 11.17
C TRP A 31 1.17 -9.09 11.28
N SER A 32 -0.07 -9.50 11.53
CA SER A 32 -0.51 -10.90 11.44
C SER A 32 -1.31 -11.18 10.16
N ALA A 33 -1.18 -10.34 9.15
CA ALA A 33 -1.79 -10.58 7.85
C ALA A 33 -0.95 -11.57 7.04
N ASP A 34 -1.63 -12.45 6.30
CA ASP A 34 -0.99 -13.51 5.52
C ASP A 34 -0.44 -12.99 4.18
N THR A 35 -1.03 -11.91 3.66
CA THR A 35 -0.64 -11.32 2.37
C THR A 35 -0.41 -9.81 2.48
N PRO A 36 0.43 -9.25 1.60
CA PRO A 36 0.66 -7.80 1.53
C PRO A 36 -0.61 -6.96 1.36
N ALA A 37 -1.54 -7.42 0.51
CA ALA A 37 -2.81 -6.73 0.26
C ALA A 37 -3.67 -6.66 1.52
N VAL A 38 -3.82 -7.78 2.23
CA VAL A 38 -4.57 -7.85 3.50
C VAL A 38 -3.88 -7.02 4.58
N GLN A 39 -2.54 -6.96 4.60
CA GLN A 39 -1.80 -6.10 5.52
C GLN A 39 -2.16 -4.63 5.30
N LEU A 40 -2.11 -4.13 4.06
CA LEU A 40 -2.45 -2.74 3.75
C LEU A 40 -3.92 -2.43 4.05
N GLU A 41 -4.85 -3.29 3.64
CA GLU A 41 -6.28 -3.11 3.93
C GLU A 41 -6.54 -2.97 5.45
N ARG A 42 -5.94 -3.85 6.25
CA ARG A 42 -6.00 -3.76 7.72
C ARG A 42 -5.37 -2.47 8.22
N MET A 43 -4.22 -2.07 7.69
CA MET A 43 -3.57 -0.82 8.12
C MET A 43 -4.44 0.41 7.83
N ALA A 44 -5.13 0.45 6.69
CA ALA A 44 -6.06 1.54 6.37
C ALA A 44 -7.29 1.54 7.30
N THR A 45 -7.88 0.36 7.51
CA THR A 45 -9.05 0.17 8.37
C THR A 45 -8.75 0.52 9.84
N GLU A 46 -7.64 0.03 10.38
CA GLU A 46 -7.25 0.28 11.76
C GLU A 46 -6.83 1.74 11.96
N ALA A 47 -6.22 2.40 10.96
CA ALA A 47 -5.96 3.84 11.03
C ALA A 47 -7.23 4.67 11.15
N ALA A 48 -8.29 4.31 10.42
CA ALA A 48 -9.59 4.97 10.53
C ALA A 48 -10.21 4.76 11.92
N ALA A 49 -10.18 3.52 12.44
CA ALA A 49 -10.68 3.20 13.78
C ALA A 49 -9.92 3.95 14.88
N LEU A 50 -8.59 4.03 14.78
CA LEU A 50 -7.75 4.78 15.72
C LEU A 50 -8.02 6.28 15.65
N CYS A 51 -8.17 6.84 14.45
CA CYS A 51 -8.49 8.24 14.24
C CYS A 51 -9.84 8.62 14.88
N GLU A 52 -10.89 7.82 14.67
CA GLU A 52 -12.17 8.04 15.32
C GLU A 52 -12.04 7.97 16.84
N LYS A 53 -11.29 7.00 17.37
CA LYS A 53 -11.06 6.93 18.83
C LYS A 53 -10.28 8.12 19.36
N PHE A 54 -9.27 8.61 18.64
CA PHE A 54 -8.55 9.83 19.03
C PHE A 54 -9.45 11.06 19.00
N ARG A 55 -10.35 11.15 18.02
CA ARG A 55 -11.38 12.19 17.92
C ARG A 55 -12.36 12.13 19.09
N GLU A 56 -12.85 10.96 19.45
CA GLU A 56 -13.72 10.79 20.61
C GLU A 56 -13.07 11.29 21.91
N VAL A 57 -11.82 10.90 22.16
CA VAL A 57 -11.07 11.29 23.37
C VAL A 57 -10.87 12.80 23.46
N GLY A 58 -10.42 13.42 22.37
CA GLY A 58 -10.21 14.87 22.37
C GLY A 58 -11.51 15.67 22.35
N GLU A 59 -12.56 15.17 21.69
CA GLU A 59 -13.86 15.83 21.68
C GLU A 59 -14.53 15.75 23.06
N TYR A 60 -14.39 14.61 23.76
CA TYR A 60 -14.77 14.50 25.16
C TYR A 60 -14.02 15.55 26.00
N ALA A 61 -12.69 15.57 25.94
CA ALA A 61 -11.88 16.52 26.69
C ALA A 61 -12.25 17.98 26.38
N PHE A 62 -12.50 18.30 25.10
CA PHE A 62 -12.91 19.63 24.65
C PHE A 62 -14.24 20.08 25.26
N ARG A 63 -15.24 19.19 25.31
CA ARG A 63 -16.56 19.49 25.90
C ARG A 63 -16.51 19.69 27.41
N GLN A 64 -15.56 19.07 28.11
CA GLN A 64 -15.43 19.20 29.57
C GLN A 64 -14.76 20.50 30.04
N LEU A 65 -14.08 21.24 29.14
CA LEU A 65 -13.37 22.47 29.49
C LEU A 65 -14.24 23.73 29.66
N PRO A 66 -15.29 24.00 28.86
CA PRO A 66 -16.19 25.12 29.10
C PRO A 66 -17.16 24.86 30.28
N GLY A 67 -17.25 25.78 31.24
CA GLY A 67 -18.47 25.94 32.06
C GLY A 67 -18.70 25.01 33.26
N LYS A 68 -17.66 24.57 34.00
CA LYS A 68 -17.75 23.68 35.18
C LYS A 68 -18.19 22.22 34.87
N ALA A 69 -18.08 21.76 33.63
CA ALA A 69 -18.43 20.39 33.26
C ALA A 69 -17.47 19.35 33.86
N ALA A 70 -16.17 19.66 33.96
CA ALA A 70 -15.22 18.83 34.71
C ALA A 70 -15.58 18.74 36.20
N GLN A 71 -15.69 17.52 36.72
CA GLN A 71 -16.13 17.23 38.09
C GLN A 71 -15.02 17.52 39.11
N SER A 72 -13.76 17.54 38.68
CA SER A 72 -12.61 17.84 39.54
C SER A 72 -11.54 18.70 38.85
N LYS A 73 -10.63 19.29 39.64
CA LYS A 73 -9.48 20.04 39.12
C LYS A 73 -8.49 19.14 38.38
N GLU A 74 -8.39 17.87 38.80
CA GLU A 74 -7.54 16.86 38.18
C GLU A 74 -8.09 16.44 36.81
N GLU A 75 -9.40 16.22 36.72
CA GLU A 75 -10.07 15.95 35.45
C GLU A 75 -9.92 17.13 34.49
N ALA A 76 -10.14 18.36 34.98
CA ALA A 76 -9.93 19.56 34.18
C ALA A 76 -8.49 19.65 33.64
N PHE A 77 -7.49 19.31 34.46
CA PHE A 77 -6.09 19.28 34.04
C PHE A 77 -5.84 18.25 32.93
N HIS A 78 -6.34 17.03 33.09
CA HIS A 78 -6.25 16.00 32.04
C HIS A 78 -6.94 16.43 30.74
N CYS A 79 -8.09 17.10 30.81
CA CYS A 79 -8.76 17.64 29.62
C CYS A 79 -7.91 18.68 28.88
N TYR A 80 -7.21 19.56 29.61
CA TYR A 80 -6.29 20.51 28.99
C TYR A 80 -5.09 19.79 28.37
N LEU A 81 -4.50 18.83 29.10
CA LEU A 81 -3.35 18.09 28.60
C LEU A 81 -3.68 17.32 27.32
N ILE A 82 -4.88 16.74 27.24
CA ILE A 82 -5.36 16.04 26.05
C ILE A 82 -5.41 16.98 24.85
N ASN A 83 -6.09 18.12 25.01
CA ASN A 83 -6.32 19.03 23.89
C ASN A 83 -5.09 19.79 23.45
N TYR A 84 -4.18 20.14 24.37
CA TYR A 84 -3.05 21.03 24.07
C TYR A 84 -1.73 20.30 23.81
N GLU A 85 -1.56 19.07 24.29
CA GLU A 85 -0.28 18.35 24.12
C GLU A 85 -0.46 16.94 23.57
N TRP A 86 -1.35 16.13 24.16
CA TRP A 86 -1.53 14.75 23.71
C TRP A 86 -2.01 14.66 22.26
N ALA A 87 -2.90 15.57 21.83
CA ALA A 87 -3.41 15.60 20.47
C ALA A 87 -2.30 15.77 19.42
N GLU A 88 -1.21 16.49 19.75
CA GLU A 88 -0.04 16.62 18.89
C GLU A 88 0.70 15.28 18.74
N GLU A 89 0.89 14.55 19.84
CA GLU A 89 1.52 13.22 19.83
C GLU A 89 0.68 12.18 19.09
N ALA A 90 -0.64 12.21 19.28
CA ALA A 90 -1.57 11.35 18.55
C ALA A 90 -1.52 11.63 17.04
N LYS A 91 -1.40 12.91 16.66
CA LYS A 91 -1.22 13.33 15.26
C LYS A 91 0.11 12.82 14.69
N ALA A 92 1.21 13.01 15.43
CA ALA A 92 2.52 12.52 15.02
C ALA A 92 2.52 10.99 14.81
N PHE A 93 1.85 10.25 15.69
CA PHE A 93 1.66 8.81 15.53
C PHE A 93 0.89 8.44 14.26
N LEU A 94 -0.23 9.11 13.95
CA LEU A 94 -0.99 8.84 12.72
C LEU A 94 -0.20 9.19 11.45
N LEU A 95 0.59 10.27 11.49
CA LEU A 95 1.46 10.62 10.37
C LEU A 95 2.52 9.55 10.12
N LEU A 96 3.17 9.06 11.19
CA LEU A 96 4.10 7.94 11.08
C LEU A 96 3.43 6.68 10.53
N TRP A 97 2.21 6.37 10.99
CA TRP A 97 1.42 5.24 10.47
C TRP A 97 1.17 5.37 8.96
N ARG A 98 0.74 6.56 8.50
CA ARG A 98 0.54 6.86 7.08
C ARG A 98 1.83 6.72 6.28
N ASP A 99 2.94 7.23 6.79
CA ASP A 99 4.22 7.18 6.07
C ASP A 99 4.71 5.74 5.94
N ILE A 100 4.59 4.94 7.01
CA ILE A 100 4.87 3.51 6.96
C ILE A 100 3.96 2.80 5.96
N PHE A 101 2.66 3.09 5.98
CA PHE A 101 1.69 2.54 5.03
C PHE A 101 2.14 2.81 3.58
N PHE A 102 2.53 4.05 3.28
CA PHE A 102 2.98 4.45 1.95
C PHE A 102 4.29 3.75 1.52
N GLU A 103 5.27 3.62 2.42
CA GLU A 103 6.51 2.91 2.12
C GLU A 103 6.29 1.41 1.88
N LEU A 104 5.40 0.77 2.66
CA LEU A 104 5.04 -0.63 2.46
C LEU A 104 4.30 -0.84 1.14
N GLN A 105 3.37 0.05 0.80
CA GLN A 105 2.69 0.05 -0.50
C GLN A 105 3.68 0.05 -1.66
N LYS A 106 4.64 0.96 -1.66
CA LYS A 106 5.69 1.02 -2.69
C LYS A 106 6.49 -0.27 -2.74
N ALA A 107 6.93 -0.78 -1.60
CA ALA A 107 7.72 -2.00 -1.53
C ALA A 107 6.96 -3.23 -2.07
N PHE A 108 5.67 -3.36 -1.75
CA PHE A 108 4.83 -4.45 -2.22
C PHE A 108 4.57 -4.37 -3.73
N LEU A 109 4.35 -3.17 -4.28
CA LEU A 109 4.23 -2.98 -5.73
C LEU A 109 5.55 -3.31 -6.45
N LEU A 110 6.69 -2.83 -5.93
CA LEU A 110 8.00 -3.12 -6.50
C LEU A 110 8.36 -4.61 -6.43
N GLN A 111 7.93 -5.31 -5.38
CA GLN A 111 8.10 -6.76 -5.29
C GLN A 111 7.21 -7.49 -6.28
N ALA A 112 5.95 -7.06 -6.41
CA ALA A 112 5.03 -7.62 -7.40
C ALA A 112 5.58 -7.45 -8.81
N ASP A 113 6.22 -6.33 -9.13
CA ASP A 113 6.86 -6.07 -10.43
C ASP A 113 8.23 -6.75 -10.61
N GLY A 114 8.72 -7.48 -9.59
CA GLY A 114 10.01 -8.19 -9.62
C GLY A 114 11.25 -7.29 -9.49
N ILE A 115 11.08 -6.00 -9.18
CA ILE A 115 12.17 -5.05 -8.97
C ILE A 115 12.78 -5.22 -7.57
N ALA A 116 11.94 -5.43 -6.56
CA ALA A 116 12.37 -5.62 -5.18
C ALA A 116 12.36 -7.11 -4.78
N GLY A 117 13.43 -7.57 -4.15
CA GLY A 117 13.51 -8.93 -3.61
C GLY A 117 12.70 -9.12 -2.33
N GLU A 118 12.19 -10.32 -2.10
CA GLU A 118 11.40 -10.64 -0.90
C GLU A 118 12.12 -10.32 0.42
N ALA A 119 13.44 -10.57 0.47
CA ALA A 119 14.23 -10.29 1.66
C ALA A 119 14.37 -8.79 2.01
N SER A 120 14.36 -7.90 1.00
CA SER A 120 14.40 -6.45 1.26
C SER A 120 13.05 -5.95 1.76
N VAL A 121 11.95 -6.43 1.17
CA VAL A 121 10.59 -6.10 1.61
C VAL A 121 10.32 -6.60 3.02
N LYS A 122 10.68 -7.85 3.34
CA LYS A 122 10.55 -8.39 4.70
C LYS A 122 11.29 -7.53 5.73
N ARG A 123 12.52 -7.12 5.42
CA ARG A 123 13.33 -6.25 6.28
C ARG A 123 12.70 -4.87 6.47
N LEU A 124 12.12 -4.29 5.41
CA LEU A 124 11.37 -3.05 5.52
C LEU A 124 10.15 -3.22 6.45
N ASN A 125 9.41 -4.32 6.29
CA ASN A 125 8.25 -4.63 7.12
C ASN A 125 8.60 -4.79 8.61
N GLU A 126 9.72 -5.44 8.91
CA GLU A 126 10.26 -5.55 10.27
C GLU A 126 10.68 -4.19 10.84
N ARG A 127 11.35 -3.35 10.04
CA ARG A 127 11.76 -1.99 10.44
C ARG A 127 10.56 -1.07 10.67
N ALA A 128 9.54 -1.17 9.83
CA ALA A 128 8.29 -0.46 9.98
C ALA A 128 7.64 -0.78 11.34
N LEU A 129 7.53 -2.06 11.69
CA LEU A 129 7.03 -2.47 13.00
C LEU A 129 7.90 -1.95 14.16
N ALA A 130 9.22 -2.02 13.99
CA ALA A 130 10.18 -1.57 15.00
C ALA A 130 10.15 -0.04 15.20
N ALA A 131 9.77 0.74 14.18
CA ALA A 131 9.56 2.19 14.29
C ALA A 131 8.22 2.54 14.92
N LEU A 132 7.16 1.79 14.60
CA LEU A 132 5.81 2.07 15.06
C LEU A 132 5.59 1.72 16.54
N ARG A 133 6.22 0.65 17.05
CA ARG A 133 6.09 0.22 18.45
C ARG A 133 6.54 1.29 19.47
N PRO A 134 7.75 1.89 19.36
CA PRO A 134 8.16 2.97 20.24
C PRO A 134 7.25 4.19 20.18
N ALA A 135 6.73 4.54 18.99
CA ALA A 135 5.78 5.64 18.85
C ALA A 135 4.46 5.35 19.56
N ALA A 136 3.94 4.12 19.42
CA ALA A 136 2.77 3.66 20.17
C ALA A 136 3.00 3.71 21.68
N ASP A 137 4.13 3.20 22.16
CA ASP A 137 4.45 3.18 23.60
C ASP A 137 4.69 4.59 24.15
N SER A 138 5.24 5.49 23.33
CA SER A 138 5.28 6.91 23.64
C SER A 138 3.87 7.46 23.84
N LEU A 139 2.96 7.27 22.88
CA LEU A 139 1.60 7.79 22.96
C LEU A 139 0.84 7.24 24.19
N LYS A 140 0.87 5.93 24.42
CA LYS A 140 0.23 5.27 25.58
C LYS A 140 0.75 5.81 26.91
N GLY A 141 2.07 5.95 27.02
CA GLY A 141 2.70 6.46 28.24
C GLY A 141 2.57 7.96 28.46
N PHE A 142 1.94 8.71 27.55
CA PHE A 142 1.97 10.17 27.56
C PHE A 142 1.39 10.77 28.84
N LEU A 143 0.16 10.41 29.22
CA LEU A 143 -0.45 10.91 30.46
C LEU A 143 0.38 10.55 31.69
N GLY A 144 0.85 9.30 31.77
CA GLY A 144 1.69 8.85 32.88
C GLY A 144 3.01 9.62 32.98
N ARG A 145 3.61 10.02 31.84
CA ARG A 145 4.80 10.88 31.83
C ARG A 145 4.46 12.31 32.22
N ALA A 146 3.38 12.88 31.67
CA ALA A 146 2.93 14.23 31.97
C ALA A 146 2.59 14.42 33.45
N GLY A 147 1.91 13.45 34.07
CA GLY A 147 1.62 13.45 35.51
C GLY A 147 2.86 13.29 36.39
N ARG A 148 3.87 12.51 35.97
CA ARG A 148 5.14 12.38 36.72
C ARG A 148 6.02 13.62 36.67
N LEU A 149 5.83 14.49 35.67
CA LEU A 149 6.58 15.74 35.54
C LEU A 149 6.09 16.83 36.51
N GLU A 150 4.92 16.63 37.13
CA GLU A 150 4.26 17.56 38.08
C GLU A 150 5.07 17.83 39.37
N GLY A 151 6.09 17.02 39.67
CA GLY A 151 6.93 17.16 40.86
C GLY A 151 8.33 17.75 40.63
N ARG A 152 8.71 18.13 39.40
CA ARG A 152 10.06 18.62 39.11
C ARG A 152 10.16 20.14 39.34
N ARG A 153 11.17 20.57 40.11
CA ARG A 153 11.45 21.98 40.50
C ARG A 153 11.45 23.00 39.33
N TRP A 154 11.70 22.55 38.10
CA TRP A 154 11.88 23.40 36.93
C TRP A 154 10.64 23.49 36.03
N GLN A 155 9.59 22.69 36.28
CA GLN A 155 8.37 22.76 35.48
C GLN A 155 7.30 23.64 36.13
N PRO A 156 6.51 24.40 35.35
CA PRO A 156 5.40 25.17 35.89
C PRO A 156 4.39 24.24 36.57
N SER A 157 3.84 24.67 37.71
CA SER A 157 2.81 23.90 38.40
C SER A 157 1.60 23.64 37.51
N PRO A 158 0.83 22.54 37.72
CA PRO A 158 -0.37 22.23 36.93
C PRO A 158 -1.35 23.41 36.81
N LYS A 159 -1.53 24.17 37.91
CA LYS A 159 -2.35 25.39 37.92
C LYS A 159 -1.85 26.45 36.94
N ARG A 160 -0.54 26.73 36.93
CA ARG A 160 0.06 27.74 36.05
C ARG A 160 0.01 27.31 34.58
N ARG A 161 0.16 26.01 34.28
CA ARG A 161 -0.03 25.48 32.92
C ARG A 161 -1.48 25.67 32.45
N MET A 162 -2.46 25.31 33.28
CA MET A 162 -3.88 25.53 32.98
C MET A 162 -4.22 27.00 32.77
N GLU A 163 -3.69 27.89 33.62
CA GLU A 163 -3.86 29.34 33.44
C GLU A 163 -3.29 29.82 32.10
N ASN A 164 -2.09 29.36 31.73
CA ASN A 164 -1.50 29.68 30.43
C ASN A 164 -2.34 29.16 29.26
N TRP A 165 -2.83 27.92 29.32
CA TRP A 165 -3.67 27.35 28.26
C TRP A 165 -5.02 28.04 28.14
N ARG A 166 -5.60 28.50 29.26
CA ARG A 166 -6.85 29.30 29.26
C ARG A 166 -6.74 30.61 28.50
N LEU A 167 -5.54 31.18 28.44
CA LEU A 167 -5.28 32.41 27.68
C LEU A 167 -5.15 32.15 26.17
N GLN A 168 -5.01 30.90 25.77
CA GLN A 168 -4.84 30.49 24.37
C GLN A 168 -6.14 29.96 23.80
N LYS A 169 -6.33 30.12 22.48
CA LYS A 169 -7.41 29.43 21.77
C LYS A 169 -7.15 27.93 21.83
N ASN A 170 -8.16 27.16 22.23
CA ASN A 170 -8.03 25.71 22.29
C ASN A 170 -7.74 25.15 20.87
N PRO A 171 -6.66 24.37 20.69
CA PRO A 171 -6.24 23.89 19.38
C PRO A 171 -7.03 22.66 18.89
N TRP A 172 -7.86 22.05 19.75
CA TRP A 172 -8.64 20.85 19.41
C TRP A 172 -9.40 20.92 18.07
N PRO A 173 -10.12 22.02 17.73
CA PRO A 173 -10.82 22.10 16.45
C PRO A 173 -9.90 21.89 15.24
N VAL A 174 -8.65 22.34 15.33
CA VAL A 174 -7.63 22.16 14.28
C VAL A 174 -7.17 20.70 14.25
N TYR A 175 -6.86 20.11 15.40
CA TYR A 175 -6.46 18.69 15.48
C TYR A 175 -7.53 17.74 14.95
N ARG A 176 -8.79 18.02 15.26
CA ARG A 176 -9.94 17.24 14.78
C ARG A 176 -9.98 17.21 13.24
N GLU A 177 -9.79 18.35 12.58
CA GLU A 177 -9.75 18.43 11.11
C GLU A 177 -8.51 17.73 10.55
N GLN A 178 -7.35 17.89 11.19
CA GLN A 178 -6.10 17.23 10.79
C GLN A 178 -6.22 15.70 10.87
N PHE A 179 -6.85 15.16 11.91
CA PHE A 179 -7.11 13.73 12.03
C PHE A 179 -7.94 13.19 10.86
N SER A 180 -9.03 13.88 10.50
CA SER A 180 -9.83 13.51 9.32
C SER A 180 -9.01 13.58 8.02
N SER A 181 -8.16 14.60 7.88
CA SER A 181 -7.30 14.74 6.71
C SER A 181 -6.32 13.58 6.56
N VAL A 182 -5.65 13.17 7.66
CA VAL A 182 -4.71 12.04 7.64
C VAL A 182 -5.41 10.73 7.28
N THR A 183 -6.59 10.46 7.82
CA THR A 183 -7.36 9.25 7.45
C THR A 183 -7.80 9.29 5.99
N GLY A 184 -8.24 10.45 5.49
CA GLY A 184 -8.56 10.63 4.07
C GLY A 184 -7.36 10.36 3.15
N GLN A 185 -6.16 10.78 3.55
CA GLN A 185 -4.93 10.49 2.84
C GLN A 185 -4.61 8.99 2.81
N ILE A 186 -4.76 8.27 3.92
CA ILE A 186 -4.54 6.82 3.97
C ILE A 186 -5.54 6.08 3.07
N ALA A 187 -6.82 6.47 3.11
CA ALA A 187 -7.84 5.89 2.23
C ALA A 187 -7.51 6.13 0.75
N HIS A 188 -7.09 7.34 0.40
CA HIS A 188 -6.66 7.66 -0.96
C HIS A 188 -5.45 6.83 -1.41
N LEU A 189 -4.43 6.70 -0.54
CA LEU A 189 -3.26 5.85 -0.81
C LEU A 189 -3.66 4.38 -1.02
N PHE A 190 -4.63 3.87 -0.26
CA PHE A 190 -5.13 2.51 -0.43
C PHE A 190 -5.84 2.31 -1.78
N THR A 191 -6.72 3.23 -2.19
CA THR A 191 -7.32 3.19 -3.53
C THR A 191 -6.26 3.24 -4.63
N GLN A 192 -5.24 4.09 -4.49
CA GLN A 192 -4.11 4.14 -5.43
C GLN A 192 -3.34 2.81 -5.47
N TYR A 193 -3.20 2.12 -4.34
CA TYR A 193 -2.56 0.81 -4.31
C TYR A 193 -3.35 -0.22 -5.12
N GLU A 194 -4.67 -0.26 -4.98
CA GLU A 194 -5.54 -1.18 -5.71
C GLU A 194 -5.43 -0.94 -7.23
N GLU A 195 -5.48 0.32 -7.64
CA GLU A 195 -5.32 0.72 -9.04
C GLU A 195 -3.94 0.33 -9.59
N MET A 196 -2.86 0.62 -8.86
CA MET A 196 -1.49 0.26 -9.26
C MET A 196 -1.30 -1.26 -9.31
N SER A 197 -1.84 -2.00 -8.34
CA SER A 197 -1.72 -3.45 -8.28
C SER A 197 -2.43 -4.13 -9.45
N ALA A 198 -3.58 -3.59 -9.85
CA ALA A 198 -4.29 -4.02 -11.06
C ALA A 198 -3.45 -3.73 -12.31
N ALA A 199 -2.87 -2.54 -12.42
CA ALA A 199 -1.99 -2.18 -13.54
C ALA A 199 -0.76 -3.09 -13.64
N VAL A 200 -0.09 -3.41 -12.51
CA VAL A 200 1.05 -4.34 -12.47
C VAL A 200 0.65 -5.72 -13.00
N SER A 201 -0.56 -6.19 -12.64
CA SER A 201 -1.07 -7.48 -13.12
C SER A 201 -1.30 -7.48 -14.64
N VAL A 202 -1.82 -6.38 -15.20
CA VAL A 202 -1.96 -6.20 -16.65
C VAL A 202 -0.59 -6.18 -17.34
N PHE A 203 0.41 -5.50 -16.80
CA PHE A 203 1.76 -5.51 -17.37
C PHE A 203 2.41 -6.89 -17.35
N HIS A 204 2.19 -7.69 -16.30
CA HIS A 204 2.64 -9.08 -16.25
C HIS A 204 1.93 -9.94 -17.29
N GLN A 205 0.63 -9.73 -17.51
CA GLN A 205 -0.10 -10.41 -18.57
C GLN A 205 0.49 -10.09 -19.94
N ILE A 206 0.72 -8.80 -20.25
CA ILE A 206 1.36 -8.39 -21.51
C ILE A 206 2.74 -9.05 -21.66
N ARG A 207 3.55 -9.07 -20.60
CA ARG A 207 4.87 -9.71 -20.62
C ARG A 207 4.76 -11.20 -20.97
N ARG A 208 3.83 -11.93 -20.33
CA ARG A 208 3.56 -13.34 -20.64
C ARG A 208 3.13 -13.52 -22.09
N GLU A 209 2.19 -12.72 -22.59
CA GLU A 209 1.72 -12.79 -23.98
C GLU A 209 2.85 -12.61 -24.99
N VAL A 210 3.80 -11.70 -24.71
CA VAL A 210 5.01 -11.50 -25.53
C VAL A 210 5.95 -12.70 -25.45
N GLU A 211 6.19 -13.23 -24.26
CA GLU A 211 7.05 -14.41 -24.06
C GLU A 211 6.49 -15.66 -24.76
N GLU A 212 5.18 -15.88 -24.68
CA GLU A 212 4.48 -16.97 -25.35
C GLU A 212 4.55 -16.84 -26.88
N LEU A 213 4.35 -15.63 -27.41
CA LEU A 213 4.53 -15.38 -28.84
C LEU A 213 5.96 -15.65 -29.28
N ALA A 214 6.95 -15.15 -28.54
CA ALA A 214 8.37 -15.36 -28.85
C ALA A 214 8.74 -16.84 -28.84
N ALA A 215 8.30 -17.59 -27.83
CA ALA A 215 8.51 -19.04 -27.74
C ALA A 215 7.85 -19.78 -28.90
N ALA A 216 6.63 -19.40 -29.28
CA ALA A 216 5.92 -19.99 -30.39
C ALA A 216 6.60 -19.73 -31.75
N CYS A 217 7.05 -18.49 -32.00
CA CYS A 217 7.82 -18.13 -33.18
C CYS A 217 9.15 -18.91 -33.23
N GLN A 218 9.84 -19.07 -32.10
CA GLN A 218 11.07 -19.86 -32.02
C GLN A 218 10.82 -21.33 -32.36
N ALA A 219 9.72 -21.92 -31.86
CA ALA A 219 9.34 -23.29 -32.17
C ALA A 219 9.03 -23.47 -33.67
N ASP A 220 8.37 -22.50 -34.30
CA ASP A 220 8.10 -22.52 -35.73
C ASP A 220 9.40 -22.47 -36.56
N ILE A 221 10.33 -21.58 -36.20
CA ILE A 221 11.65 -21.48 -36.84
C ILE A 221 12.40 -22.81 -36.74
N LEU A 222 12.42 -23.43 -35.55
CA LEU A 222 13.08 -24.73 -35.34
C LEU A 222 12.40 -25.85 -36.14
N SER A 223 11.07 -25.84 -36.24
CA SER A 223 10.32 -26.80 -37.07
C SER A 223 10.67 -26.66 -38.54
N VAL A 224 10.74 -25.42 -39.05
CA VAL A 224 11.15 -25.14 -40.42
C VAL A 224 12.59 -25.57 -40.66
N HIS A 225 13.52 -25.25 -39.75
CA HIS A 225 14.92 -25.67 -39.86
C HIS A 225 15.06 -27.19 -39.91
N SER A 226 14.37 -27.92 -39.02
CA SER A 226 14.38 -29.39 -39.01
C SER A 226 13.83 -29.97 -40.32
N LYS A 227 12.77 -29.38 -40.89
CA LYS A 227 12.25 -29.78 -42.20
C LYS A 227 13.28 -29.53 -43.31
N VAL A 228 13.98 -28.39 -43.29
CA VAL A 228 15.05 -28.08 -44.26
C VAL A 228 16.19 -29.10 -44.13
N ASP A 229 16.66 -29.39 -42.91
CA ASP A 229 17.74 -30.35 -42.66
C ASP A 229 17.39 -31.78 -43.12
N GLN A 230 16.15 -32.23 -42.87
CA GLN A 230 15.66 -33.51 -43.38
C GLN A 230 15.71 -33.54 -44.91
N THR A 231 15.42 -32.41 -45.55
CA THR A 231 15.39 -32.31 -47.00
C THR A 231 16.79 -32.30 -47.60
N THR A 232 17.72 -31.55 -47.01
CA THR A 232 19.13 -31.55 -47.44
C THR A 232 19.77 -32.92 -47.26
N ALA A 233 19.43 -33.65 -46.17
CA ALA A 233 19.87 -35.03 -45.96
C ALA A 233 19.40 -35.98 -47.07
N ILE A 234 18.11 -35.91 -47.45
CA ILE A 234 17.56 -36.72 -48.56
C ILE A 234 18.31 -36.44 -49.87
N PHE A 235 18.62 -35.17 -50.17
CA PHE A 235 19.39 -34.83 -51.37
C PHE A 235 20.83 -35.37 -51.33
N SER A 236 21.49 -35.33 -50.16
CA SER A 236 22.85 -35.88 -50.02
C SER A 236 22.92 -37.41 -50.12
N GLU A 237 21.87 -38.13 -49.72
CA GLU A 237 21.78 -39.58 -49.89
C GLU A 237 21.53 -39.98 -51.35
N GLU A 238 20.71 -39.24 -52.10
CA GLU A 238 20.47 -39.55 -53.53
C GLU A 238 21.74 -39.31 -54.39
N ASP A 239 22.60 -38.34 -54.04
CA ASP A 239 23.84 -38.02 -54.78
C ASP A 239 24.94 -39.10 -54.63
N THR A 240 24.90 -39.94 -53.58
CA THR A 240 25.87 -41.03 -53.37
C THR A 240 25.59 -42.30 -54.18
N THR A 241 24.43 -42.41 -54.84
CA THR A 241 24.05 -43.59 -55.63
C THR A 241 24.48 -43.55 -57.10
N GLY A 242 25.07 -42.44 -57.57
CA GLY A 242 25.63 -42.31 -58.93
C GLY A 242 24.61 -42.25 -60.07
N GLU A 243 23.31 -42.34 -59.77
CA GLU A 243 22.22 -42.04 -60.72
C GLU A 243 21.76 -40.59 -60.52
N LEU A 244 21.75 -39.79 -61.59
CA LEU A 244 21.20 -38.43 -61.59
C LEU A 244 19.80 -38.42 -60.93
N PRO A 245 19.60 -37.69 -59.82
CA PRO A 245 18.32 -37.70 -59.13
C PRO A 245 17.26 -37.17 -60.09
N LYS A 246 16.16 -37.91 -60.25
CA LYS A 246 15.07 -37.55 -61.16
C LYS A 246 14.48 -36.22 -60.69
N LEU A 247 14.80 -35.12 -61.38
CA LEU A 247 14.30 -33.75 -61.14
C LEU A 247 12.80 -33.66 -60.78
N ALA A 248 11.99 -34.56 -61.36
CA ALA A 248 10.56 -34.67 -61.06
C ALA A 248 10.25 -35.06 -59.58
N LYS A 249 11.08 -35.91 -58.96
CA LYS A 249 10.96 -36.33 -57.56
C LYS A 249 11.33 -35.19 -56.60
N ILE A 250 12.44 -34.49 -56.92
CA ILE A 250 12.91 -33.29 -56.22
C ILE A 250 11.83 -32.20 -56.24
N SER A 251 11.26 -31.91 -57.40
CA SER A 251 10.21 -30.91 -57.56
C SER A 251 8.96 -31.24 -56.74
N LYS A 252 8.55 -32.52 -56.73
CA LYS A 252 7.38 -32.99 -55.97
C LYS A 252 7.59 -32.92 -54.45
N GLN A 253 8.83 -33.14 -53.99
CA GLN A 253 9.18 -32.98 -52.57
C GLN A 253 9.25 -31.51 -52.15
N LEU A 254 9.77 -30.62 -53.02
CA LEU A 254 9.76 -29.17 -52.80
C LEU A 254 8.34 -28.60 -52.71
N GLU A 255 7.42 -29.01 -53.59
CA GLU A 255 6.01 -28.61 -53.52
C GLU A 255 5.31 -29.14 -52.25
N ALA A 256 5.61 -30.38 -51.86
CA ALA A 256 5.11 -30.98 -50.63
C ALA A 256 5.66 -30.30 -49.35
N LEU A 257 6.80 -29.62 -49.45
CA LEU A 257 7.39 -28.81 -48.38
C LEU A 257 6.83 -27.39 -48.37
N ALA A 258 6.71 -26.75 -49.54
CA ALA A 258 6.11 -25.43 -49.66
C ALA A 258 4.69 -25.40 -49.08
N SER A 259 3.91 -26.46 -49.30
CA SER A 259 2.57 -26.65 -48.71
C SER A 259 2.57 -26.96 -47.20
N LYS A 260 3.72 -27.33 -46.61
CA LYS A 260 3.89 -27.62 -45.17
C LYS A 260 4.58 -26.48 -44.40
N VAL A 261 4.98 -25.41 -45.07
CA VAL A 261 5.69 -24.23 -44.52
C VAL A 261 4.74 -23.03 -44.37
N GLU A 262 3.42 -23.23 -44.47
CA GLU A 262 2.46 -22.19 -44.07
C GLU A 262 2.66 -21.84 -42.59
N ALA A 263 3.33 -20.71 -42.35
CA ALA A 263 3.50 -20.17 -41.01
C ALA A 263 2.12 -19.68 -40.54
N PRO A 264 1.61 -20.15 -39.40
CA PRO A 264 0.33 -19.68 -38.87
C PRO A 264 0.40 -18.16 -38.62
N SER A 265 -0.67 -17.44 -38.95
CA SER A 265 -0.78 -16.01 -38.67
C SER A 265 -0.92 -15.79 -37.15
N ARG A 266 0.20 -15.54 -36.47
CA ARG A 266 0.26 -15.30 -35.02
C ARG A 266 0.15 -13.82 -34.63
N LEU A 267 0.42 -12.91 -35.57
CA LEU A 267 0.44 -11.47 -35.30
C LEU A 267 -0.95 -10.90 -35.01
N GLN A 268 -1.98 -11.36 -35.73
CA GLN A 268 -3.32 -10.83 -35.54
C GLN A 268 -3.95 -11.22 -34.20
N PRO A 269 -3.95 -12.52 -33.79
CA PRO A 269 -4.43 -12.91 -32.46
C PRO A 269 -3.64 -12.23 -31.32
N PHE A 270 -2.33 -12.05 -31.51
CA PHE A 270 -1.49 -11.33 -30.55
C PHE A 270 -1.87 -9.84 -30.45
N SER A 271 -2.07 -9.16 -31.58
CA SER A 271 -2.49 -7.75 -31.59
C SER A 271 -3.83 -7.57 -30.87
N GLU A 272 -4.79 -8.46 -31.11
CA GLU A 272 -6.10 -8.42 -30.47
C GLU A 272 -5.99 -8.64 -28.94
N ALA A 273 -5.16 -9.60 -28.50
CA ALA A 273 -4.90 -9.84 -27.08
C ALA A 273 -4.19 -8.65 -26.42
N LEU A 274 -3.18 -8.09 -27.08
CA LEU A 274 -2.43 -6.94 -26.60
C LEU A 274 -3.31 -5.70 -26.45
N ASP A 275 -4.15 -5.40 -27.45
CA ASP A 275 -5.11 -4.30 -27.39
C ASP A 275 -6.12 -4.50 -26.27
N ALA A 276 -6.60 -5.73 -26.05
CA ALA A 276 -7.48 -6.05 -24.93
C ALA A 276 -6.81 -5.81 -23.57
N SER A 277 -5.53 -6.18 -23.43
CA SER A 277 -4.73 -5.94 -22.23
C SER A 277 -4.46 -4.44 -22.00
N ILE A 278 -4.05 -3.70 -23.02
CA ILE A 278 -3.80 -2.24 -22.92
C ILE A 278 -5.07 -1.49 -22.51
N ASN A 279 -6.24 -1.89 -23.02
CA ASN A 279 -7.51 -1.25 -22.68
C ASN A 279 -7.92 -1.45 -21.21
N GLN A 280 -7.31 -2.38 -20.47
CA GLN A 280 -7.56 -2.54 -19.04
C GLN A 280 -6.77 -1.56 -18.16
N LEU A 281 -5.69 -0.97 -18.68
CA LEU A 281 -4.90 0.01 -17.93
C LEU A 281 -5.71 1.30 -17.68
N PRO A 282 -5.48 2.01 -16.56
CA PRO A 282 -6.16 3.28 -16.30
C PRO A 282 -5.66 4.39 -17.24
N GLU A 283 -6.59 5.16 -17.81
CA GLU A 283 -6.27 6.28 -18.70
C GLU A 283 -5.79 7.52 -17.94
N LYS A 284 -6.27 7.72 -16.71
CA LYS A 284 -5.79 8.77 -15.82
C LYS A 284 -5.67 8.21 -14.43
N MET A 285 -4.52 8.43 -13.81
CA MET A 285 -4.23 8.02 -12.46
C MET A 285 -3.46 9.13 -11.75
N GLN A 286 -3.87 9.45 -10.53
CA GLN A 286 -3.05 10.27 -9.64
C GLN A 286 -2.20 9.33 -8.81
N LEU A 287 -0.89 9.55 -8.78
CA LEU A 287 0.05 8.75 -8.02
C LEU A 287 0.74 9.61 -6.96
N ALA A 288 0.64 9.19 -5.70
CA ALA A 288 1.44 9.78 -4.64
C ALA A 288 2.93 9.41 -4.82
N LEU A 289 3.81 10.41 -4.87
CA LEU A 289 5.26 10.22 -5.05
C LEU A 289 6.02 10.29 -3.74
N GLU A 290 5.71 11.31 -2.94
CA GLU A 290 6.47 11.67 -1.74
C GLU A 290 5.58 12.32 -0.69
N THR A 291 6.03 12.25 0.55
CA THR A 291 5.48 13.01 1.67
C THR A 291 6.41 14.20 1.95
N GLU A 292 5.92 15.44 1.81
CA GLU A 292 6.65 16.65 2.20
C GLU A 292 5.83 17.49 3.17
N GLY A 293 6.41 17.83 4.33
CA GLY A 293 5.75 18.70 5.31
C GLY A 293 4.42 18.16 5.87
N GLY A 294 4.20 16.85 5.80
CA GLY A 294 2.93 16.22 6.21
C GLY A 294 1.85 16.17 5.12
N LEU A 295 2.16 16.57 3.88
CA LEU A 295 1.27 16.46 2.70
C LEU A 295 1.79 15.41 1.72
N LEU A 296 0.87 14.80 0.96
CA LEU A 296 1.20 13.92 -0.17
C LEU A 296 1.37 14.74 -1.45
N LYS A 297 2.50 14.58 -2.13
CA LYS A 297 2.69 15.08 -3.50
C LYS A 297 2.11 14.08 -4.49
N VAL A 298 1.32 14.57 -5.43
CA VAL A 298 0.67 13.75 -6.46
C VAL A 298 1.19 14.08 -7.87
N LEU A 299 1.24 13.07 -8.72
CA LEU A 299 1.53 13.18 -10.14
C LEU A 299 0.37 12.59 -10.94
N ASP A 300 -0.11 13.32 -11.95
CA ASP A 300 -1.06 12.77 -12.92
C ASP A 300 -0.33 11.94 -13.98
N LEU A 301 -0.78 10.71 -14.20
CA LEU A 301 -0.22 9.75 -15.15
C LEU A 301 -1.32 9.20 -16.06
N ASN A 302 -0.93 8.88 -17.30
CA ASN A 302 -1.75 8.10 -18.23
C ASN A 302 -1.00 6.81 -18.54
N LEU A 303 -1.57 5.65 -18.19
CA LEU A 303 -0.93 4.36 -18.43
C LEU A 303 -1.32 3.75 -19.78
N ARG A 304 -2.33 4.31 -20.47
CA ARG A 304 -2.74 3.89 -21.82
C ARG A 304 -1.98 4.57 -22.95
N LYS A 305 -1.49 5.79 -22.74
CA LYS A 305 -0.79 6.61 -23.75
C LYS A 305 0.44 7.25 -23.14
N ARG A 306 1.60 6.98 -23.74
CA ARG A 306 2.81 7.80 -23.59
C ARG A 306 2.67 9.10 -24.37
#